data_AF-X1CCA9-F1
#
_entry.id   AF-X1CCA9-F1
#
_cell.length_a   1.000
_cell.length_b   1.000
_cell.length_c   1.000
_cell.angle_alpha   90.00
_cell.angle_beta   90.00
_cell.angle_gamma   90.00
#
_symmetry.space_group_name_H-M   'P 1'
#
loop_
_entity.id
_entity.type
_entity.pdbx_description
1 polymer ?
#
loop_
_entity_poly.entity_id
_entity_poly.type
_entity_poly.pdbx_seq_one_letter_code
_entity_poly.pdbx_strand_id
1 'polypeptide(L)'
;MAEMGMRGLGEIKTLTNFIPPDLALITNIGEAHIGLLGSKNNIFKAKSELLQSLDKDGIAIINKDDPYFFKMLEIVKVSKALFTDIGLAL
;
A
#
# COMPACT_ATOMS: atom_id res chain seq x y z
N MET A 1 -3.66 1.71 -15.69
CA MET A 1 -3.06 1.04 -14.51
C MET A 1 -1.63 1.50 -14.40
N ALA A 2 -1.20 1.96 -13.22
CA ALA A 2 0.16 2.41 -12.97
C ALA A 2 0.74 1.66 -11.77
N GLU A 3 2.02 1.33 -11.82
CA GLU A 3 2.76 0.76 -10.70
C GLU A 3 3.42 1.88 -9.90
N MET A 4 3.27 1.86 -8.57
CA MET A 4 3.85 2.85 -7.66
C MET A 4 4.97 2.21 -6.84
N GLY A 5 6.20 2.28 -7.35
CA GLY A 5 7.41 1.81 -6.68
C GLY A 5 8.04 2.88 -5.78
N MET A 6 8.83 2.47 -4.79
CA MET A 6 9.63 3.38 -3.96
C MET A 6 10.89 2.71 -3.43
N ARG A 7 11.90 3.52 -3.12
CA ARG A 7 13.12 3.18 -2.37
C ARG A 7 13.13 3.83 -0.98
N GLY A 8 12.25 4.80 -0.73
CA GLY A 8 12.19 5.60 0.47
C GLY A 8 10.77 6.08 0.82
N LEU A 9 10.63 6.69 2.00
CA LEU A 9 9.39 7.34 2.42
C LEU A 9 9.12 8.60 1.58
N GLY A 10 7.86 8.84 1.24
CA GLY A 10 7.34 9.99 0.49
C GLY A 10 7.35 9.82 -1.03
N GLU A 11 8.00 8.79 -1.56
CA GLU A 11 8.12 8.57 -3.01
C GLU A 11 6.79 8.10 -3.62
N ILE A 12 6.07 7.15 -2.98
CA ILE A 12 4.75 6.73 -3.47
C ILE A 12 3.76 7.89 -3.37
N LYS A 13 3.77 8.65 -2.28
CA LYS A 13 2.98 9.87 -2.15
C LYS A 13 3.23 10.82 -3.33
N THR A 14 4.51 11.02 -3.68
CA THR A 14 4.91 11.87 -4.80
C THR A 14 4.33 11.36 -6.12
N LEU A 15 4.42 10.05 -6.39
CA LEU A 15 3.83 9.44 -7.58
C LEU A 15 2.31 9.62 -7.64
N THR A 16 1.63 9.43 -6.50
CA THR A 16 0.16 9.56 -6.41
C THR A 16 -0.32 11.01 -6.57
N ASN A 17 0.52 12.02 -6.33
CA ASN A 17 0.17 13.41 -6.64
C ASN A 17 0.13 13.67 -8.14
N PHE A 18 0.95 12.97 -8.93
CA PHE A 18 0.94 13.08 -10.40
C PHE A 18 -0.14 12.20 -11.03
N ILE A 19 -0.40 11.04 -10.43
CA ILE A 19 -1.39 10.07 -10.90
C ILE A 19 -2.27 9.69 -9.69
N PRO A 20 -3.29 10.51 -9.37
CA PRO A 20 -4.20 10.24 -8.27
C PRO A 20 -4.95 8.92 -8.49
N PRO A 21 -4.97 8.00 -7.52
CA PRO A 21 -5.66 6.73 -7.68
C PRO A 21 -7.14 6.81 -7.27
N ASP A 22 -8.04 6.31 -8.11
CA ASP A 22 -9.41 5.96 -7.71
C ASP A 22 -9.47 4.59 -7.01
N LEU A 23 -8.47 3.73 -7.28
CA LEU A 23 -8.34 2.39 -6.75
C LEU A 23 -6.88 2.08 -6.43
N ALA A 24 -6.63 1.46 -5.28
CA ALA A 24 -5.30 1.07 -4.84
C ALA A 24 -5.27 -0.38 -4.34
N LEU A 25 -4.18 -1.07 -4.67
CA LEU A 25 -3.89 -2.42 -4.20
C LEU A 25 -2.46 -2.48 -3.68
N ILE A 26 -2.28 -2.91 -2.44
CA ILE A 26 -0.98 -3.39 -1.95
C ILE A 26 -1.00 -4.92 -2.04
N THR A 27 -0.13 -5.47 -2.90
CA THR A 27 0.00 -6.92 -3.08
C THR A 27 0.65 -7.59 -1.89
N ASN A 28 1.73 -7.01 -1.34
CA ASN A 28 2.38 -7.47 -0.11
C ASN A 28 3.28 -6.39 0.54
N ILE A 29 3.64 -6.62 1.81
CA ILE A 29 4.71 -5.98 2.57
C ILE A 29 5.88 -6.98 2.73
N GLY A 30 6.66 -7.12 1.66
CA GLY A 30 7.90 -7.89 1.62
C GLY A 30 9.12 -7.15 2.20
N GLU A 31 10.30 -7.44 1.66
CA GLU A 31 11.60 -6.91 2.12
C GLU A 31 12.31 -6.04 1.09
N ALA A 32 11.62 -5.70 0.00
CA ALA A 32 12.14 -4.79 -1.01
C ALA A 32 12.63 -3.48 -0.35
N HIS A 33 13.88 -3.11 -0.66
CA HIS A 33 14.54 -1.91 -0.13
C HIS A 33 14.72 -1.89 1.40
N ILE A 34 14.70 -3.04 2.09
CA ILE A 34 14.91 -3.09 3.54
C ILE A 34 16.26 -2.49 3.98
N GLY A 35 17.31 -2.62 3.17
CA GLY A 35 18.61 -1.99 3.46
C GLY A 35 18.56 -0.46 3.47
N LEU A 36 17.66 0.15 2.70
CA LEU A 36 17.46 1.61 2.67
C LEU A 36 16.48 2.08 3.75
N LEU A 37 15.43 1.29 3.99
CA LEU A 37 14.34 1.64 4.91
C LEU A 37 14.57 1.17 6.35
N GLY A 38 15.52 0.25 6.58
CA GLY A 38 15.94 -0.24 7.88
C GLY A 38 14.98 -1.22 8.58
N SER A 39 13.71 -1.30 8.17
CA SER A 39 12.76 -2.25 8.76
C SER A 39 11.55 -2.53 7.87
N LYS A 40 10.92 -3.70 8.02
CA LYS A 40 9.61 -4.00 7.40
C LYS A 40 8.52 -3.02 7.81
N ASN A 41 8.60 -2.45 9.02
CA ASN A 41 7.65 -1.43 9.45
C ASN A 41 7.79 -0.12 8.65
N ASN A 42 9.00 0.25 8.24
CA ASN A 42 9.21 1.39 7.35
C ASN A 42 8.81 1.08 5.90
N ILE A 43 8.98 -0.17 5.43
CA ILE A 43 8.42 -0.63 4.15
C ILE A 43 6.89 -0.53 4.18
N PHE A 44 6.25 -0.97 5.26
CA PHE A 44 4.81 -0.83 5.47
C PHE A 44 4.38 0.64 5.39
N LYS A 45 5.04 1.54 6.13
CA LYS A 45 4.73 2.99 6.08
C LYS A 45 4.84 3.55 4.67
N ALA A 46 5.93 3.23 3.96
CA ALA A 46 6.17 3.74 2.62
C ALA A 46 5.15 3.20 1.59
N LYS A 47 4.87 1.88 1.60
CA LYS A 47 3.83 1.30 0.72
C LYS A 47 2.43 1.81 1.06
N SER A 48 2.16 2.07 2.35
CA SER A 48 0.87 2.58 2.82
C SER A 48 0.52 3.97 2.31
N GLU A 49 1.50 4.73 1.81
CA GLU A 49 1.26 6.01 1.14
C GLU A 49 0.25 5.86 -0.02
N LEU A 50 0.22 4.70 -0.68
CA LEU A 50 -0.74 4.40 -1.75
C LEU A 50 -2.18 4.31 -1.24
N LEU A 51 -2.40 3.69 -0.07
CA LEU A 51 -3.74 3.59 0.53
C LEU A 51 -4.18 4.93 1.14
N GLN A 52 -3.23 5.73 1.62
CA GLN A 52 -3.48 7.04 2.20
C GLN A 52 -3.76 8.12 1.16
N SER A 53 -3.41 7.91 -0.11
CA SER A 53 -3.71 8.83 -1.21
C SER A 53 -5.09 8.60 -1.84
N LEU A 54 -5.81 7.55 -1.44
CA LEU A 54 -7.21 7.38 -1.82
C LEU A 54 -8.08 8.44 -1.14
N ASP A 55 -8.95 9.07 -1.93
CA ASP A 55 -10.06 9.85 -1.40
C ASP A 55 -11.11 8.94 -0.74
N LYS A 56 -12.04 9.55 0.02
CA LYS A 56 -13.11 8.83 0.75
C LYS A 56 -13.93 7.89 -0.14
N ASP A 57 -14.11 8.24 -1.41
CA ASP A 57 -14.90 7.48 -2.39
C ASP A 57 -14.05 6.50 -3.21
N GLY A 58 -12.73 6.50 -3.01
CA GLY A 58 -11.81 5.55 -3.63
C GLY A 58 -11.99 4.13 -3.10
N ILE A 59 -11.40 3.16 -3.80
CA ILE A 59 -11.50 1.73 -3.46
C ILE A 59 -10.15 1.21 -3.01
N ALA A 60 -10.06 0.76 -1.77
CA ALA A 60 -8.91 0.02 -1.27
C ALA A 60 -9.11 -1.48 -1.50
N ILE A 61 -8.16 -2.13 -2.17
CA ILE A 61 -8.05 -3.59 -2.21
C ILE A 61 -6.90 -4.00 -1.29
N ILE A 62 -7.17 -4.88 -0.33
CA ILE A 62 -6.20 -5.31 0.67
C ILE A 62 -6.03 -6.82 0.59
N ASN A 63 -4.79 -7.27 0.49
CA ASN A 63 -4.44 -8.69 0.54
C ASN A 63 -4.61 -9.24 1.97
N LYS A 64 -5.48 -10.23 2.13
CA LYS A 64 -5.74 -10.93 3.40
C LYS A 64 -4.60 -11.84 3.83
N ASP A 65 -3.80 -12.30 2.88
CA ASP A 65 -2.68 -13.20 3.14
C ASP A 65 -1.46 -12.47 3.73
N ASP A 66 -1.44 -11.13 3.68
CA ASP A 66 -0.30 -10.36 4.15
C ASP A 66 -0.31 -10.20 5.68
N PRO A 67 0.82 -10.41 6.38
CA PRO A 67 0.90 -10.22 7.83
C PRO A 67 0.54 -8.81 8.33
N TYR A 68 0.60 -7.80 7.45
CA TYR A 68 0.19 -6.43 7.74
C TYR A 68 -1.28 -6.15 7.44
N PHE A 69 -2.09 -7.16 7.07
CA PHE A 69 -3.52 -7.02 6.79
C PHE A 69 -4.26 -6.17 7.83
N PHE A 70 -4.18 -6.54 9.11
CA PHE A 70 -4.85 -5.80 10.18
C PHE A 70 -4.34 -4.36 10.34
N LYS A 71 -3.03 -4.14 10.16
CA LYS A 71 -2.45 -2.78 10.19
C LYS A 71 -2.90 -1.93 9.01
N MET A 72 -3.11 -2.52 7.84
CA MET A 72 -3.69 -1.82 6.69
C MET A 72 -5.14 -1.41 6.96
N LEU A 73 -5.93 -2.26 7.63
CA LEU A 73 -7.31 -1.91 8.02
C LEU A 73 -7.37 -0.69 8.94
N GLU A 74 -6.42 -0.54 9.86
CA GLU A 74 -6.37 0.59 10.80
C GLU A 74 -6.15 1.95 10.12
N ILE A 75 -5.53 1.97 8.94
CA ILE A 75 -5.13 3.22 8.25
C ILE A 75 -6.02 3.58 7.07
N VAL A 76 -6.80 2.63 6.55
CA VAL A 76 -7.66 2.83 5.38
C VAL A 76 -8.92 3.61 5.80
N LYS A 77 -9.17 4.73 5.11
CA LYS A 77 -10.27 5.67 5.44
C LYS A 77 -11.29 5.83 4.31
N VAL A 78 -11.43 4.82 3.48
CA VAL A 78 -12.39 4.82 2.36
C VAL A 78 -13.75 4.26 2.79
N SER A 79 -14.79 4.64 2.05
CA SER A 79 -16.14 4.12 2.26
C SER A 79 -16.31 2.68 1.77
N LYS A 80 -15.42 2.20 0.87
CA LYS A 80 -15.46 0.85 0.32
C LYS A 80 -14.08 0.20 0.29
N ALA A 81 -13.91 -0.88 1.04
CA ALA A 81 -12.74 -1.75 0.99
C ALA A 81 -13.12 -3.13 0.48
N LEU A 82 -12.25 -3.72 -0.35
CA LEU A 82 -12.33 -5.10 -0.82
C LEU A 82 -11.17 -5.90 -0.23
N PHE A 83 -11.46 -7.13 0.16
CA PHE A 83 -10.47 -8.04 0.75
C PHE A 83 -10.36 -9.27 -0.13
N THR A 84 -9.14 -9.59 -0.55
CA THR A 84 -8.88 -10.72 -1.45
C THR A 84 -7.70 -11.52 -0.96
N ASP A 85 -7.72 -12.82 -1.23
CA ASP A 85 -6.54 -13.67 -1.15
C ASP A 85 -5.80 -13.53 -2.49
N ILE A 86 -4.49 -13.34 -2.46
CA ILE A 86 -3.65 -13.15 -3.67
C ILE A 86 -2.69 -14.33 -3.84
N GLY A 87 -2.57 -15.18 -2.81
CA GLY A 87 -1.55 -16.22 -2.75
C GLY A 87 -0.18 -15.62 -2.43
N LEU A 88 0.65 -16.39 -1.73
CA LEU A 88 2.03 -15.99 -1.43
C LEU A 88 2.84 -15.95 -2.73
N ALA A 89 3.04 -14.77 -3.29
CA ALA A 89 4.14 -14.53 -4.22
C ALA A 89 5.44 -14.62 -3.41
N LEU A 90 6.06 -15.80 -3.42
CA LEU A 90 7.43 -16.03 -2.96
C LEU A 90 8.42 -15.17 -3.76
#